data_AF-A0A2J0MGM0-F1
#
_entry.id   AF-A0A2J0MGM0-F1
#
_cell.length_a   1.000
_cell.length_b   1.000
_cell.length_c   1.000
_cell.angle_alpha   90.00
_cell.angle_beta   90.00
_cell.angle_gamma   90.00
#
_symmetry.space_group_name_H-M   'P 1'
#
loop_
_entity.id
_entity.type
_entity.pdbx_description
1 polymer ?
#
loop_
_entity_poly.entity_id
_entity_poly.type
_entity_poly.pdbx_seq_one_letter_code
_entity_poly.pdbx_strand_id
1 'polypeptide(L)'
;MKSKSSNKNLHKANQAKNDEFYTQLVDIEKELKHYKEQFKNKVVYCNCDDPFESNFFKYFASNFKALKLKRLIATSYKPSPIANTQLGLFGDDK
;
A
#
# COMPACT_ATOMS: atom_id res chain seq x y z
N MET A 1 -20.50 42.21 -8.98
CA MET A 1 -19.17 41.57 -9.16
C MET A 1 -19.40 40.08 -9.34
N LYS A 2 -19.03 39.50 -10.49
CA LYS A 2 -19.31 38.09 -10.84
C LYS A 2 -18.21 37.23 -10.22
N SER A 3 -18.53 36.40 -9.22
CA SER A 3 -17.55 35.48 -8.63
C SER A 3 -17.18 34.43 -9.69
N LYS A 4 -15.91 34.42 -10.11
CA LYS A 4 -15.38 33.29 -10.89
C LYS A 4 -15.33 32.09 -9.95
N SER A 5 -16.24 31.13 -10.10
CA SER A 5 -16.05 29.82 -9.47
C SER A 5 -14.79 29.20 -10.08
N SER A 6 -13.71 29.16 -9.30
CA SER A 6 -12.48 28.54 -9.77
C SER A 6 -12.69 27.03 -9.76
N ASN A 7 -12.93 26.44 -10.93
CA ASN A 7 -13.04 24.99 -11.11
C ASN A 7 -11.70 24.26 -10.88
N LYS A 8 -10.70 24.91 -10.24
CA LYS A 8 -9.38 24.34 -9.96
C LYS A 8 -9.46 22.98 -9.23
N ASN A 9 -10.37 22.85 -8.27
CA ASN A 9 -10.54 21.58 -7.55
C ASN A 9 -11.14 20.49 -8.44
N LEU A 10 -12.08 20.84 -9.32
CA LEU A 10 -12.67 19.91 -10.30
C LEU A 10 -11.66 19.48 -11.37
N HIS A 11 -10.82 20.41 -11.84
CA HIS A 11 -9.74 20.10 -12.78
C HIS A 11 -8.64 19.23 -12.15
N LYS A 12 -8.30 19.46 -10.87
CA LYS A 12 -7.40 18.59 -10.11
C LYS A 12 -7.98 17.20 -9.90
N ALA A 13 -9.26 17.09 -9.52
CA ALA A 13 -9.94 15.80 -9.39
C ALA A 13 -9.96 15.02 -10.72
N ASN A 14 -10.24 15.70 -11.83
CA ASN A 14 -10.24 15.06 -13.16
C ASN A 14 -8.83 14.58 -13.60
N GLN A 15 -7.75 15.26 -13.19
CA GLN A 15 -6.38 14.78 -13.40
C GLN A 15 -6.01 13.64 -12.45
N ALA A 16 -6.51 13.69 -11.20
CA ALA A 16 -6.37 12.62 -10.21
C ALA A 16 -7.28 11.41 -10.48
N LYS A 17 -8.12 11.44 -11.51
CA LYS A 17 -9.04 10.36 -11.89
C LYS A 17 -8.33 9.02 -12.17
N ASN A 18 -7.06 9.07 -12.57
CA ASN A 18 -6.22 7.87 -12.72
C ASN A 18 -5.79 7.28 -11.36
N ASP A 19 -5.74 8.09 -10.29
CA ASP A 19 -5.43 7.67 -8.92
C ASP A 19 -6.68 7.36 -8.09
N GLU A 20 -7.89 7.75 -8.53
CA GLU A 20 -9.16 7.48 -7.82
C GLU A 20 -9.46 5.98 -7.66
N PHE A 21 -8.83 5.12 -8.47
CA PHE A 21 -8.96 3.66 -8.34
C PHE A 21 -7.99 3.05 -7.33
N TYR A 22 -6.97 3.79 -6.89
CA TYR A 22 -5.97 3.28 -5.97
C TYR A 22 -6.10 3.91 -4.58
N THR A 23 -6.02 3.06 -3.55
CA THR A 23 -5.99 3.54 -2.18
C THR A 23 -4.68 4.29 -1.93
N GLN A 24 -4.77 5.53 -1.45
CA GLN A 24 -3.59 6.31 -1.11
C GLN A 24 -2.94 5.78 0.15
N LEU A 25 -1.61 5.84 0.23
CA LEU A 25 -0.85 5.38 1.41
C LEU A 25 -1.33 6.07 2.70
N VAL A 26 -1.64 7.38 2.63
CA VAL A 26 -2.14 8.16 3.77
C VAL A 26 -3.47 7.63 4.30
N ASP A 27 -4.35 7.12 3.43
CA ASP A 27 -5.64 6.59 3.82
C ASP A 27 -5.47 5.21 4.47
N ILE A 28 -4.58 4.38 3.92
CA ILE A 28 -4.17 3.10 4.53
C ILE A 28 -3.61 3.32 5.94
N GLU A 29 -2.71 4.29 6.11
CA GLU A 29 -2.13 4.61 7.42
C GLU A 29 -3.17 5.06 8.44
N LYS A 30 -4.11 5.93 8.01
CA LYS A 30 -5.19 6.42 8.86
C LYS A 30 -6.13 5.30 9.30
N GLU A 31 -6.43 4.35 8.44
CA GLU A 31 -7.32 3.23 8.76
C GLU A 31 -6.58 2.18 9.60
N LEU A 32 -5.45 1.67 9.10
CA LEU A 32 -4.76 0.51 9.70
C LEU A 32 -4.11 0.80 11.05
N LYS A 33 -3.90 2.07 11.42
CA LYS A 33 -3.43 2.42 12.77
C LYS A 33 -4.36 1.93 13.88
N HIS A 34 -5.65 1.73 13.58
CA HIS A 34 -6.65 1.25 14.53
C HIS A 34 -6.63 -0.28 14.72
N TYR A 35 -5.92 -1.01 13.86
CA TYR A 35 -5.93 -2.48 13.82
C TYR A 35 -4.56 -3.11 14.13
N LYS A 36 -3.61 -2.32 14.65
CA LYS A 36 -2.22 -2.76 14.88
C LYS A 36 -2.13 -4.05 15.69
N GLU A 37 -2.91 -4.18 16.76
CA GLU A 37 -2.88 -5.37 17.62
C GLU A 37 -3.46 -6.61 16.93
N GLN A 38 -4.43 -6.42 16.05
CA GLN A 38 -5.09 -7.48 15.30
C GLN A 38 -4.14 -8.11 14.25
N PHE A 39 -3.10 -7.38 13.82
CA PHE A 39 -2.09 -7.87 12.89
C PHE A 39 -0.99 -8.71 13.55
N LYS A 40 -0.87 -8.69 14.88
CA LYS A 40 0.19 -9.43 15.58
C LYS A 40 0.12 -10.93 15.27
N ASN A 41 1.25 -11.49 14.85
CA ASN A 41 1.42 -12.89 14.43
C ASN A 41 0.49 -13.33 13.29
N LYS A 42 -0.08 -12.39 12.52
CA LYS A 42 -0.92 -12.72 11.36
C LYS A 42 -0.09 -12.82 10.09
N VAL A 43 -0.66 -13.57 9.15
CA VAL A 43 -0.20 -13.60 7.77
C VAL A 43 -1.11 -12.69 6.98
N VAL A 44 -0.53 -11.70 6.29
CA VAL A 44 -1.27 -10.79 5.41
C VAL A 44 -1.03 -11.23 3.97
N TYR A 45 -2.13 -11.39 3.23
CA TYR A 45 -2.11 -11.64 1.79
C TYR A 45 -2.51 -10.37 1.06
N CYS A 46 -1.63 -9.90 0.18
CA CYS A 46 -1.83 -8.74 -0.66
C CYS A 46 -2.00 -9.22 -2.11
N ASN A 47 -3.24 -9.30 -2.57
CA ASN A 47 -3.52 -9.43 -4.00
C ASN A 47 -3.19 -8.09 -4.67
N CYS A 48 -2.11 -8.03 -5.43
CA CYS A 48 -1.69 -6.82 -6.13
C CYS A 48 -1.52 -7.14 -7.61
N ASP A 49 -1.69 -6.18 -8.51
CA ASP A 49 -1.32 -6.38 -9.92
C ASP A 49 0.19 -6.26 -10.10
N ASP A 50 0.81 -5.33 -9.36
CA ASP A 50 2.25 -5.15 -9.19
C ASP A 50 2.59 -4.78 -7.73
N PRO A 51 3.45 -5.54 -7.02
CA PRO A 51 3.82 -5.24 -5.64
C PRO A 51 4.63 -3.93 -5.52
N PHE A 52 5.36 -3.53 -6.58
CA PHE A 52 6.13 -2.28 -6.58
C PHE A 52 5.24 -1.03 -6.66
N GLU A 53 4.07 -1.15 -7.29
CA GLU A 53 3.12 -0.03 -7.39
C GLU A 53 2.17 0.00 -6.18
N SER A 54 1.83 -1.16 -5.61
CA SER A 54 0.85 -1.30 -4.51
C SER A 54 1.22 -0.56 -3.23
N ASN A 55 0.36 0.40 -2.83
CA ASN A 55 0.48 1.11 -1.55
C ASN A 55 0.22 0.19 -0.35
N PHE A 56 -0.61 -0.85 -0.48
CA PHE A 56 -0.80 -1.84 0.57
C PHE A 56 0.47 -2.65 0.83
N PHE A 57 1.11 -3.14 -0.24
CA PHE A 57 2.36 -3.87 -0.11
C PHE A 57 3.45 -2.99 0.52
N LYS A 58 3.61 -1.76 0.02
CA LYS A 58 4.53 -0.78 0.60
C LYS A 58 4.29 -0.55 2.09
N TYR A 59 3.03 -0.36 2.50
CA TYR A 59 2.67 -0.16 3.90
C TYR A 59 3.06 -1.38 4.76
N PHE A 60 2.62 -2.58 4.39
CA PHE A 60 2.86 -3.77 5.22
C PHE A 60 4.33 -4.20 5.23
N ALA A 61 5.05 -4.04 4.11
CA ALA A 61 6.48 -4.33 4.05
C ALA A 61 7.27 -3.37 4.93
N SER A 62 6.99 -2.06 4.85
CA SER A 62 7.69 -1.04 5.66
C SER A 62 7.36 -1.14 7.14
N ASN A 63 6.15 -1.59 7.48
CA ASN A 63 5.68 -1.73 8.86
C ASN A 63 5.74 -3.17 9.38
N PHE A 64 6.42 -4.09 8.69
CA PHE A 64 6.37 -5.53 9.00
C PHE A 64 6.74 -5.83 10.46
N LYS A 65 7.86 -5.27 10.93
CA LYS A 65 8.32 -5.42 12.32
C LYS A 65 7.40 -4.68 13.30
N ALA A 66 6.97 -3.46 12.95
CA ALA A 66 6.12 -2.64 13.81
C ALA A 66 4.74 -3.29 14.06
N LEU A 67 4.17 -3.94 13.06
CA LEU A 67 2.92 -4.69 13.12
C LEU A 67 3.08 -6.12 13.66
N LYS A 68 4.33 -6.57 13.90
CA LYS A 68 4.65 -7.93 14.35
C LYS A 68 4.01 -9.00 13.46
N LEU A 69 4.06 -8.80 12.15
CA LEU A 69 3.50 -9.74 11.18
C LEU A 69 4.31 -11.04 11.19
N LYS A 70 3.61 -12.17 11.03
CA LYS A 70 4.25 -13.48 10.87
C LYS A 70 4.79 -13.66 9.46
N ARG A 71 4.04 -13.21 8.45
CA ARG A 71 4.39 -13.35 7.03
C ARG A 71 3.58 -12.36 6.19
N LEU A 72 4.17 -11.86 5.12
CA LEU A 72 3.52 -11.04 4.10
C LEU A 72 3.64 -11.78 2.78
N ILE A 73 2.52 -12.03 2.11
CA ILE A 73 2.44 -12.72 0.83
C ILE A 73 1.89 -11.73 -0.17
N ALA A 74 2.57 -11.53 -1.30
CA ALA A 74 2.05 -10.76 -2.42
C ALA A 74 2.09 -11.59 -3.68
N THR A 75 0.99 -11.57 -4.44
CA THR A 75 0.92 -12.13 -5.79
C THR A 75 0.83 -10.99 -6.79
N SER A 76 1.35 -11.18 -8.00
CA SER A 76 1.30 -10.18 -9.07
C SER A 76 1.08 -10.81 -10.43
N TYR A 77 0.37 -10.11 -11.32
CA TYR A 77 0.11 -10.57 -12.69
C TYR A 77 1.27 -10.22 -13.63
N LYS A 78 1.99 -9.12 -13.36
CA LYS A 78 3.24 -8.79 -14.06
C LYS A 78 4.41 -9.61 -13.49
N PRO A 79 5.40 -10.01 -14.33
CA PRO A 79 6.66 -10.56 -13.85
C PRO A 79 7.41 -9.46 -13.09
N SER A 80 7.12 -9.37 -11.79
CA SER A 80 7.87 -8.52 -10.88
C SER A 80 9.29 -9.06 -10.79
N PRO A 81 10.33 -8.21 -10.69
CA PRO A 81 11.71 -8.65 -10.45
C PRO A 81 11.87 -9.59 -9.23
N ILE A 82 10.92 -9.58 -8.31
CA ILE A 82 10.87 -10.42 -7.11
C ILE A 82 9.77 -11.51 -7.16
N ALA A 83 9.06 -11.66 -8.28
CA ALA A 83 7.99 -12.65 -8.43
C ALA A 83 8.51 -14.07 -8.17
N ASN A 84 7.73 -14.88 -7.46
CA ASN A 84 8.07 -16.28 -7.09
C ASN A 84 9.35 -16.44 -6.27
N THR A 85 9.88 -15.37 -5.66
CA THR A 85 11.03 -15.45 -4.76
C THR A 85 10.62 -15.15 -3.32
N GLN A 86 11.25 -15.84 -2.36
CA GLN A 86 11.15 -15.48 -0.96
C GLN A 86 12.21 -14.41 -0.67
N LEU A 87 11.79 -13.15 -0.55
CA LEU A 87 12.70 -12.08 -0.19
C LEU A 87 13.08 -12.21 1.29
N GLY A 88 14.35 -12.47 1.57
CA GLY A 88 14.92 -12.32 2.91
C GLY A 88 14.93 -10.84 3.27
N LEU A 89 13.90 -10.37 3.97
CA LEU A 89 13.78 -8.96 4.38
C LEU A 89 14.79 -8.56 5.46
N PHE A 90 15.46 -9.55 6.07
CA PHE A 90 16.50 -9.38 7.08
C PHE A 90 17.67 -10.28 6.70
N GLY A 91 18.89 -9.73 6.70
CA GLY A 91 20.08 -10.57 6.80
C GLY A 91 20.06 -11.25 8.17
N ASP A 92 20.53 -12.50 8.26
CA ASP A 92 20.67 -13.20 9.53
C ASP A 92 21.46 -12.30 10.50
N ASP A 93 20.75 -11.68 11.44
CA ASP A 93 21.33 -11.00 12.60
C ASP A 93 22.02 -12.10 13.41
N LYS A 94 23.32 -12.25 13.17
CA LYS A 94 24.21 -13.14 13.90
C LYS A 94 24.71 -12.47 15.18
#